data_AF-A0A0D2PN08-F1
#
_entry.id   AF-A0A0D2PN08-F1
#
_cell.length_a   1.000
_cell.length_b   1.000
_cell.length_c   1.000
_cell.angle_alpha   90.00
_cell.angle_beta   90.00
_cell.angle_gamma   90.00
#
_symmetry.space_group_name_H-M   'P 1'
#
loop_
_entity.id
_entity.type
_entity.pdbx_description
1 polymer ?
#
loop_
_entity_poly.entity_id
_entity_poly.type
_entity_poly.pdbx_seq_one_letter_code
_entity_poly.pdbx_strand_id
1 'polypeptide(L)'
;MRPALPNPGQEKHITFQHIEVRENNQPSGRSEIHLFGVTKASHSILVRVLGFEHYFYYPAPQGISEDDLGCLKEYINECLVEIAISEIELESQSVSRAREPLLFLKIYLFDHRQMRRYKHFLTSGACEYRNIFSSPELSYETTVPYFLRFMLDNGITPMSWIQIPAKRYTRIASERAVSFCQLEVTVPFESLLKCKPVENSEKSAPFRILSFDLECNVRPDGQFSNAQDQEVVQIGNMVSTYGSEEEPFSRTIFTLGSCSAISGSQVFSFEDESKMLMAWKKFFIEVDPDIVTGYNITQFDIPYLLNRARALMLRDFPFLGRIKASPQRLVLRQPNFLECPGYDGRLLLDVYHHIRENHPGLEGQGAYKLSAVSEHFLKDRKEDIHYTEIPRLQSESADTRRQLAVYCLKDVYLPLRLMKKLKCFEREVNEAKDAHVPYNALRVSRSLKVIARRYRDAMDRECILVDAQ
;
A
#
# COMPACT_ATOMS: atom_id res chain seq x y z
N MET A 1 -7.55 16.88 12.19
CA MET A 1 -8.16 15.53 12.41
C MET A 1 -9.28 15.28 11.42
N ARG A 2 -9.63 14.02 11.11
CA ARG A 2 -10.76 13.68 10.20
C ARG A 2 -12.11 14.06 10.83
N PRO A 3 -13.17 14.33 10.04
CA PRO A 3 -14.51 14.54 10.59
C PRO A 3 -14.93 13.36 11.46
N ALA A 4 -15.56 13.65 12.62
CA ALA A 4 -16.07 12.60 13.51
C ALA A 4 -17.15 11.77 12.82
N LEU A 5 -17.26 10.49 13.18
CA LEU A 5 -18.31 9.62 12.65
C LEU A 5 -19.68 10.05 13.17
N PRO A 6 -20.73 9.97 12.34
CA PRO A 6 -22.10 10.18 12.81
C PRO A 6 -22.51 9.09 13.80
N ASN A 7 -23.49 9.40 14.67
CA ASN A 7 -23.97 8.47 15.69
C ASN A 7 -24.37 7.10 15.08
N PRO A 8 -24.05 5.97 15.75
CA PRO A 8 -24.25 4.62 15.19
C PRO A 8 -25.71 4.20 14.97
N GLY A 9 -26.69 4.98 15.45
CA GLY A 9 -28.09 4.57 15.62
C GLY A 9 -28.87 4.24 14.33
N GLN A 10 -28.29 4.41 13.15
CA GLN A 10 -28.86 3.91 11.90
C GLN A 10 -27.77 3.24 11.05
N GLU A 11 -27.88 1.92 10.87
CA GLU A 11 -27.05 1.19 9.91
C GLU A 11 -27.42 1.63 8.49
N LYS A 12 -26.54 2.43 7.90
CA LYS A 12 -26.60 2.85 6.50
C LYS A 12 -25.70 1.96 5.65
N HIS A 13 -25.91 2.01 4.34
CA HIS A 13 -24.91 1.52 3.40
C HIS A 13 -23.58 2.24 3.65
N ILE A 14 -22.47 1.53 3.46
CA ILE A 14 -21.13 2.12 3.49
C ILE A 14 -20.66 2.20 2.05
N THR A 15 -20.35 3.39 1.57
CA THR A 15 -19.78 3.60 0.24
C THR A 15 -18.44 4.31 0.37
N PHE A 16 -17.39 3.70 -0.17
CA PHE A 16 -16.02 4.19 -0.04
C PHE A 16 -15.22 3.92 -1.31
N GLN A 17 -14.22 4.76 -1.59
CA GLN A 17 -13.23 4.49 -2.61
C GLN A 17 -12.08 3.73 -1.96
N HIS A 18 -11.82 2.51 -2.42
CA HIS A 18 -10.68 1.75 -1.90
C HIS A 18 -9.38 2.31 -2.47
N ILE A 19 -8.31 2.30 -1.69
CA ILE A 19 -6.97 2.76 -2.10
C ILE A 19 -5.95 1.63 -2.07
N GLU A 20 -6.14 0.63 -1.21
CA GLU A 20 -5.24 -0.52 -1.11
C GLU A 20 -6.04 -1.79 -0.85
N VAL A 21 -5.60 -2.87 -1.49
CA VAL A 21 -6.08 -4.23 -1.28
C VAL A 21 -4.90 -5.04 -0.79
N ARG A 22 -5.08 -5.78 0.30
CA ARG A 22 -4.06 -6.67 0.85
C ARG A 22 -4.65 -8.02 1.22
N GLU A 23 -3.83 -9.04 1.11
CA GLU A 23 -4.08 -10.34 1.70
C GLU A 23 -3.67 -10.36 3.18
N ASN A 24 -4.42 -11.08 3.98
CA ASN A 24 -4.12 -11.38 5.38
C ASN A 24 -4.73 -12.73 5.76
N ASN A 25 -4.41 -13.24 6.96
CA ASN A 25 -5.07 -14.39 7.55
C ASN A 25 -5.68 -14.01 8.89
N GLN A 26 -6.83 -14.60 9.17
CA GLN A 26 -7.45 -14.60 10.49
C GLN A 26 -6.62 -15.44 11.47
N PRO A 27 -6.80 -15.26 12.79
CA PRO A 27 -6.17 -16.13 13.79
C PRO A 27 -6.50 -17.63 13.61
N SER A 28 -7.62 -17.95 12.97
CA SER A 28 -8.01 -19.31 12.60
C SER A 28 -7.21 -19.91 11.43
N GLY A 29 -6.33 -19.13 10.79
CA GLY A 29 -5.60 -19.50 9.58
C GLY A 29 -6.35 -19.20 8.28
N ARG A 30 -7.67 -18.99 8.32
CA ARG A 30 -8.46 -18.67 7.13
C ARG A 30 -8.07 -17.32 6.55
N SER A 31 -8.02 -17.26 5.22
CA SER A 31 -7.68 -16.06 4.46
C SER A 31 -8.75 -14.98 4.64
N GLU A 32 -8.31 -13.73 4.54
CA GLU A 32 -9.18 -12.57 4.43
C GLU A 32 -8.52 -11.51 3.54
N ILE A 33 -9.33 -10.65 2.95
CA ILE A 33 -8.85 -9.49 2.20
C ILE A 33 -9.09 -8.23 3.02
N HIS A 34 -8.07 -7.38 3.13
CA HIS A 34 -8.18 -6.05 3.70
C HIS A 34 -8.34 -5.03 2.57
N LEU A 35 -9.46 -4.30 2.59
CA LEU A 35 -9.68 -3.15 1.73
C LEU A 35 -9.59 -1.88 2.58
N PHE A 36 -8.57 -1.08 2.33
CA PHE A 36 -8.46 0.25 2.92
C PHE A 36 -9.09 1.27 1.98
N GLY A 37 -9.71 2.31 2.54
CA GLY A 37 -10.23 3.38 1.71
C GLY A 37 -10.82 4.55 2.46
N VAL A 38 -11.51 5.40 1.71
CA VAL A 38 -12.05 6.66 2.20
C VAL A 38 -13.47 6.85 1.68
N THR A 39 -14.39 7.20 2.58
CA THR A 39 -15.76 7.58 2.22
C THR A 39 -15.82 9.00 1.65
N LYS A 40 -16.92 9.39 1.00
CA LYS A 40 -17.14 10.78 0.57
C LYS A 40 -17.06 11.80 1.72
N ALA A 41 -17.48 11.40 2.92
CA ALA A 41 -17.39 12.22 4.13
C ALA A 41 -15.97 12.28 4.74
N SER A 42 -14.95 11.81 4.01
CA SER A 42 -13.56 11.78 4.45
C SER A 42 -13.31 10.89 5.68
N HIS A 43 -14.14 9.87 5.91
CA HIS A 43 -13.87 8.85 6.93
C HIS A 43 -12.95 7.76 6.37
N SER A 44 -11.88 7.44 7.09
CA SER A 44 -11.03 6.29 6.77
C SER A 44 -11.67 4.98 7.23
N ILE A 45 -11.54 3.95 6.41
CA ILE A 45 -12.13 2.65 6.65
C ILE A 45 -11.16 1.51 6.35
N LEU A 46 -11.15 0.50 7.21
CA LEU A 46 -10.70 -0.86 6.91
C LEU A 46 -11.93 -1.78 6.80
N VAL A 47 -12.07 -2.42 5.65
CA VAL A 47 -13.04 -3.50 5.43
C VAL A 47 -12.28 -4.82 5.36
N ARG A 48 -12.61 -5.73 6.28
CA ARG A 48 -12.10 -7.10 6.32
C ARG A 48 -13.10 -8.02 5.62
N VAL A 49 -12.80 -8.38 4.38
CA VAL A 49 -13.63 -9.26 3.55
C VAL A 49 -13.32 -10.71 3.89
N LEU A 50 -14.35 -11.46 4.27
CA LEU A 50 -14.26 -12.84 4.73
C LEU A 50 -14.92 -13.79 3.73
N GLY A 51 -14.43 -15.02 3.63
CA GLY A 51 -15.10 -16.09 2.85
C GLY A 51 -14.74 -16.14 1.37
N PHE A 52 -13.88 -15.26 0.86
CA PHE A 52 -13.30 -15.44 -0.47
C PHE A 52 -12.17 -16.48 -0.39
N GLU A 53 -12.33 -17.63 -1.03
CA GLU A 53 -11.34 -18.72 -0.99
C GLU A 53 -10.44 -18.66 -2.23
N HIS A 54 -9.14 -18.91 -2.04
CA HIS A 54 -8.22 -18.99 -3.17
C HIS A 54 -8.41 -20.33 -3.88
N TYR A 55 -8.07 -20.43 -5.15
CA TYR A 55 -8.18 -21.68 -5.88
C TYR A 55 -7.15 -21.78 -6.99
N PHE A 56 -6.94 -23.00 -7.46
CA PHE A 56 -6.16 -23.32 -8.65
C PHE A 56 -6.76 -24.53 -9.35
N TYR A 57 -6.30 -24.79 -10.57
CA TYR A 57 -6.75 -25.92 -11.38
C TYR A 57 -5.66 -26.97 -11.55
N TYR A 58 -6.08 -28.23 -11.52
CA TYR A 58 -5.26 -29.42 -11.79
C TYR A 58 -6.04 -30.35 -12.74
N PRO A 59 -5.44 -30.94 -13.79
CA PRO A 59 -6.20 -31.76 -14.71
C PRO A 59 -6.83 -32.97 -14.00
N ALA A 60 -8.09 -33.28 -14.31
CA ALA A 60 -8.81 -34.35 -13.63
C ALA A 60 -8.19 -35.71 -14.02
N PRO A 61 -7.73 -36.51 -13.04
CA PRO A 61 -7.17 -37.82 -13.34
C PRO A 61 -8.20 -38.75 -13.97
N GLN A 62 -7.76 -39.65 -14.85
CA GLN A 62 -8.69 -40.57 -15.50
C GLN A 62 -9.37 -41.47 -14.46
N GLY A 63 -10.71 -41.53 -14.51
CA GLY A 63 -11.51 -42.37 -13.60
C GLY A 63 -11.96 -41.69 -12.31
N ILE A 64 -11.68 -40.40 -12.13
CA ILE A 64 -12.29 -39.60 -11.07
C ILE A 64 -13.73 -39.20 -11.42
N SER A 65 -14.63 -39.23 -10.44
CA SER A 65 -16.01 -38.72 -10.57
C SER A 65 -16.37 -37.75 -9.44
N GLU A 66 -17.57 -37.16 -9.49
CA GLU A 66 -18.05 -36.27 -8.42
C GLU A 66 -18.13 -36.97 -7.04
N ASP A 67 -18.46 -38.26 -7.01
CA ASP A 67 -18.55 -39.06 -5.77
C ASP A 67 -17.18 -39.21 -5.08
N ASP A 68 -16.08 -39.02 -5.80
CA ASP A 68 -14.72 -39.14 -5.27
C ASP A 68 -14.21 -37.88 -4.58
N LEU A 69 -14.78 -36.71 -4.87
CA LEU A 69 -14.17 -35.42 -4.54
C LEU A 69 -14.09 -35.19 -3.03
N GLY A 70 -15.10 -35.64 -2.28
CA GLY A 70 -15.11 -35.59 -0.82
C GLY A 70 -13.97 -36.42 -0.21
N CYS A 71 -13.86 -37.69 -0.61
CA CYS A 71 -12.80 -38.60 -0.17
C CYS A 71 -11.40 -38.11 -0.59
N LEU A 72 -11.27 -37.57 -1.80
CA LEU A 72 -10.01 -37.00 -2.28
C LEU A 72 -9.59 -35.78 -1.43
N LYS A 73 -10.53 -34.88 -1.11
CA LYS A 73 -10.29 -33.73 -0.24
C LYS A 73 -9.79 -34.16 1.13
N GLU A 74 -10.46 -35.13 1.76
CA GLU A 74 -10.06 -35.68 3.05
C GLU A 74 -8.67 -36.30 2.98
N TYR A 75 -8.42 -37.15 1.99
CA TYR A 75 -7.12 -37.79 1.75
C TYR A 75 -5.97 -36.78 1.63
N ILE A 76 -6.11 -35.74 0.79
CA ILE A 76 -5.04 -34.75 0.59
C ILE A 76 -4.75 -33.98 1.88
N ASN A 77 -5.78 -33.56 2.61
CA ASN A 77 -5.63 -32.85 3.88
C ASN A 77 -4.98 -33.76 4.96
N GLU A 78 -5.34 -35.04 5.01
CA GLU A 78 -4.73 -36.02 5.91
C GLU A 78 -3.25 -36.26 5.61
N CYS A 79 -2.89 -36.45 4.33
CA CYS A 79 -1.51 -36.65 3.91
C CYS A 79 -0.60 -35.46 4.27
N LEU A 80 -1.13 -34.24 4.21
CA LEU A 80 -0.36 -33.03 4.52
C LEU A 80 -0.41 -32.65 6.01
N VAL A 81 -1.18 -33.35 6.84
CA VAL A 81 -1.34 -33.09 8.29
C VAL A 81 -1.70 -31.63 8.57
N GLU A 82 -2.40 -31.02 7.63
CA GLU A 82 -2.90 -29.66 7.68
C GLU A 82 -4.20 -29.66 6.89
N ILE A 83 -5.24 -29.06 7.45
CA ILE A 83 -6.47 -28.86 6.69
C ILE A 83 -6.28 -27.52 5.99
N ALA A 84 -6.37 -27.47 4.67
CA ALA A 84 -6.35 -26.22 3.91
C ALA A 84 -7.29 -26.26 2.71
N ILE A 85 -7.51 -27.43 2.10
CA ILE A 85 -8.52 -27.58 1.04
C ILE A 85 -9.90 -27.52 1.69
N SER A 86 -10.72 -26.57 1.25
CA SER A 86 -12.12 -26.41 1.64
C SER A 86 -13.04 -27.23 0.73
N GLU A 87 -12.80 -27.20 -0.58
CA GLU A 87 -13.66 -27.83 -1.58
C GLU A 87 -12.87 -28.25 -2.82
N ILE A 88 -13.36 -29.28 -3.51
CA ILE A 88 -12.86 -29.69 -4.83
C ILE A 88 -14.07 -29.83 -5.75
N GLU A 89 -14.03 -29.14 -6.89
CA GLU A 89 -15.08 -29.20 -7.92
C GLU A 89 -14.50 -29.79 -9.21
N LEU A 90 -15.33 -30.50 -9.99
CA LEU A 90 -15.01 -30.88 -11.36
C LEU A 90 -15.54 -29.82 -12.33
N GLU A 91 -14.66 -29.22 -13.10
CA GLU A 91 -15.02 -28.22 -14.11
C GLU A 91 -14.44 -28.58 -15.48
N SER A 92 -15.22 -28.38 -16.53
CA SER A 92 -14.74 -28.45 -17.91
C SER A 92 -14.13 -27.11 -18.30
N GLN A 93 -12.83 -27.08 -18.61
CA GLN A 93 -12.07 -25.86 -18.89
C GLN A 93 -11.19 -26.01 -20.13
N SER A 94 -11.00 -24.90 -20.84
CA SER A 94 -10.09 -24.82 -22.00
C SER A 94 -8.76 -24.20 -21.60
N VAL A 95 -7.64 -24.76 -22.09
CA VAL A 95 -6.30 -24.16 -21.91
C VAL A 95 -5.91 -23.27 -23.08
N SER A 96 -6.60 -23.40 -24.22
CA SER A 96 -6.48 -22.53 -25.37
C SER A 96 -7.73 -22.65 -26.25
N ARG A 97 -8.05 -21.58 -26.99
CA ARG A 97 -9.22 -21.52 -27.88
C ARG A 97 -9.26 -22.58 -28.98
N ALA A 98 -8.09 -23.15 -29.32
CA ALA A 98 -7.96 -24.13 -30.39
C ALA A 98 -8.05 -25.58 -29.90
N ARG A 99 -8.15 -25.80 -28.59
CA ARG A 99 -8.22 -27.13 -27.98
C ARG A 99 -9.61 -27.34 -27.41
N GLU A 100 -10.08 -28.59 -27.49
CA GLU A 100 -11.29 -29.00 -26.80
C GLU A 100 -11.13 -28.82 -25.28
N PRO A 101 -12.21 -28.47 -24.57
CA PRO A 101 -12.21 -28.44 -23.11
C PRO A 101 -11.79 -29.78 -22.51
N LEU A 102 -10.99 -29.72 -21.46
CA LEU A 102 -10.63 -30.88 -20.65
C LEU A 102 -11.29 -30.77 -19.28
N LEU A 103 -11.40 -31.89 -18.59
CA LEU A 103 -11.92 -31.91 -17.23
C LEU A 103 -10.79 -31.56 -16.25
N PHE A 104 -11.08 -30.68 -15.29
CA PHE A 104 -10.15 -30.21 -14.26
C PHE A 104 -10.77 -30.36 -12.86
N LEU A 105 -9.90 -30.64 -11.90
CA LEU A 105 -10.16 -30.37 -10.49
C LEU A 105 -9.90 -28.89 -10.22
N LYS A 106 -10.91 -28.17 -9.77
CA LYS A 106 -10.78 -26.85 -9.18
C LYS A 106 -10.71 -26.99 -7.66
N ILE A 107 -9.55 -26.66 -7.11
CA ILE A 107 -9.22 -26.94 -5.72
C ILE A 107 -9.21 -25.62 -4.95
N TYR A 108 -10.17 -25.46 -4.04
CA TYR A 108 -10.30 -24.28 -3.19
C TYR A 108 -9.52 -24.45 -1.90
N LEU A 109 -8.84 -23.39 -1.46
CA LEU A 109 -8.14 -23.32 -0.19
C LEU A 109 -8.68 -22.20 0.67
N PHE A 110 -8.95 -22.51 1.94
CA PHE A 110 -9.24 -21.47 2.91
C PHE A 110 -7.99 -20.72 3.37
N ASP A 111 -6.78 -21.29 3.25
CA ASP A 111 -5.49 -20.60 3.49
C ASP A 111 -4.68 -20.46 2.20
N HIS A 112 -4.66 -19.25 1.64
CA HIS A 112 -3.93 -18.93 0.41
C HIS A 112 -2.42 -19.20 0.51
N ARG A 113 -1.84 -19.18 1.72
CA ARG A 113 -0.40 -19.43 1.92
C ARG A 113 -0.02 -20.87 1.62
N GLN A 114 -1.00 -21.79 1.66
CA GLN A 114 -0.81 -23.21 1.41
C GLN A 114 -0.81 -23.57 -0.08
N MET A 115 -1.13 -22.63 -0.97
CA MET A 115 -1.19 -22.82 -2.42
C MET A 115 0.02 -23.60 -2.96
N ARG A 116 1.25 -23.14 -2.63
CA ARG A 116 2.48 -23.76 -3.11
C ARG A 116 2.65 -25.20 -2.61
N ARG A 117 2.29 -25.47 -1.36
CA ARG A 117 2.44 -26.78 -0.71
C ARG A 117 1.52 -27.82 -1.34
N TYR A 118 0.24 -27.48 -1.48
CA TYR A 118 -0.78 -28.38 -2.03
C TYR A 118 -0.59 -28.59 -3.53
N LYS A 119 -0.25 -27.52 -4.28
CA LYS A 119 0.23 -27.66 -5.66
C LYS A 119 1.37 -28.67 -5.74
N HIS A 120 2.41 -28.48 -4.93
CA HIS A 120 3.59 -29.34 -5.01
C HIS A 120 3.24 -30.80 -4.77
N PHE A 121 2.45 -31.11 -3.74
CA PHE A 121 2.01 -32.47 -3.44
C PHE A 121 1.33 -33.18 -4.63
N LEU A 122 0.44 -32.48 -5.34
CA LEU A 122 -0.24 -33.02 -6.52
C LEU A 122 0.73 -33.21 -7.70
N THR A 123 1.60 -32.22 -7.93
CA THR A 123 2.50 -32.22 -9.10
C THR A 123 3.78 -33.03 -8.91
N SER A 124 4.18 -33.40 -7.68
CA SER A 124 5.43 -34.12 -7.42
C SER A 124 5.31 -35.64 -7.59
N GLY A 125 4.09 -36.14 -7.86
CA GLY A 125 3.78 -37.58 -7.84
C GLY A 125 3.62 -38.16 -6.43
N ALA A 126 3.42 -37.32 -5.40
CA ALA A 126 3.24 -37.78 -4.02
C ALA A 126 1.77 -38.13 -3.69
N CYS A 127 0.81 -37.70 -4.52
CA CYS A 127 -0.59 -38.05 -4.37
C CYS A 127 -0.85 -39.46 -4.92
N GLU A 128 -1.18 -40.42 -4.05
CA GLU A 128 -1.42 -41.82 -4.42
C GLU A 128 -2.90 -42.22 -4.30
N TYR A 129 -3.82 -41.25 -4.18
CA TYR A 129 -5.25 -41.52 -4.04
C TYR A 129 -5.73 -42.47 -5.14
N ARG A 130 -6.20 -43.66 -4.74
CA ARG A 130 -6.66 -44.76 -5.63
C ARG A 130 -5.68 -45.14 -6.76
N ASN A 131 -4.41 -44.71 -6.69
CA ASN A 131 -3.44 -44.79 -7.78
C ASN A 131 -3.93 -44.20 -9.13
N ILE A 132 -4.86 -43.23 -9.09
CA ILE A 132 -5.38 -42.60 -10.32
C ILE A 132 -4.56 -41.37 -10.75
N PHE A 133 -3.77 -40.79 -9.85
CA PHE A 133 -2.88 -39.68 -10.16
C PHE A 133 -1.64 -40.19 -10.90
N SER A 134 -1.55 -39.88 -12.20
CA SER A 134 -0.37 -40.15 -13.02
C SER A 134 0.76 -39.13 -12.77
N SER A 135 1.95 -39.42 -13.33
CA SER A 135 3.19 -38.62 -13.31
C SER A 135 3.00 -37.10 -13.32
N PRO A 136 4.00 -36.30 -12.87
CA PRO A 136 3.89 -34.84 -12.70
C PRO A 136 3.11 -34.10 -13.80
N GLU A 137 1.90 -33.66 -13.50
CA GLU A 137 1.13 -32.79 -14.38
C GLU A 137 1.35 -31.31 -14.04
N LEU A 138 1.06 -30.44 -15.00
CA LEU A 138 1.11 -28.99 -14.79
C LEU A 138 -0.11 -28.54 -13.99
N SER A 139 0.10 -27.68 -13.00
CA SER A 139 -0.97 -26.89 -12.40
C SER A 139 -1.26 -25.64 -13.24
N TYR A 140 -2.44 -25.06 -13.02
CA TYR A 140 -2.86 -23.85 -13.71
C TYR A 140 -3.32 -22.81 -12.68
N GLU A 141 -3.03 -21.54 -12.99
CA GLU A 141 -3.35 -20.36 -12.20
C GLU A 141 -2.75 -20.25 -10.79
N THR A 142 -1.82 -21.13 -10.40
CA THR A 142 -1.20 -21.11 -9.07
C THR A 142 -0.29 -19.89 -8.86
N THR A 143 0.07 -19.20 -9.94
CA THR A 143 0.92 -18.00 -9.92
C THR A 143 0.15 -16.70 -9.68
N VAL A 144 -1.19 -16.72 -9.68
CA VAL A 144 -2.00 -15.52 -9.44
C VAL A 144 -2.11 -15.29 -7.93
N PRO A 145 -1.56 -14.19 -7.37
CA PRO A 145 -1.64 -13.91 -5.93
C PRO A 145 -3.09 -13.77 -5.45
N TYR A 146 -3.36 -14.12 -4.20
CA TYR A 146 -4.72 -14.17 -3.65
C TYR A 146 -5.46 -12.83 -3.72
N PHE A 147 -4.80 -11.72 -3.36
CA PHE A 147 -5.42 -10.40 -3.50
C PHE A 147 -5.71 -10.03 -4.97
N LEU A 148 -4.87 -10.47 -5.91
CA LEU A 148 -5.02 -10.16 -7.34
C LEU A 148 -6.14 -11.01 -7.94
N ARG A 149 -6.20 -12.29 -7.57
CA ARG A 149 -7.30 -13.22 -7.85
C ARG A 149 -8.63 -12.62 -7.39
N PHE A 150 -8.71 -12.19 -6.13
CA PHE A 150 -9.88 -11.48 -5.60
C PHE A 150 -10.30 -10.30 -6.46
N MET A 151 -9.36 -9.46 -6.89
CA MET A 151 -9.67 -8.30 -7.71
C MET A 151 -10.14 -8.66 -9.12
N LEU A 152 -9.44 -9.59 -9.78
CA LEU A 152 -9.70 -9.93 -11.18
C LEU A 152 -11.04 -10.65 -11.34
N ASP A 153 -11.33 -11.66 -10.50
CA ASP A 153 -12.57 -12.44 -10.57
C ASP A 153 -13.81 -11.57 -10.33
N ASN A 154 -13.68 -10.57 -9.44
CA ASN A 154 -14.77 -9.68 -9.06
C ASN A 154 -14.80 -8.38 -9.88
N GLY A 155 -13.92 -8.27 -10.88
CA GLY A 155 -13.76 -7.06 -11.68
C GLY A 155 -13.45 -5.81 -10.85
N ILE A 156 -12.90 -5.93 -9.65
CA ILE A 156 -12.53 -4.80 -8.80
C ILE A 156 -11.27 -4.17 -9.38
N THR A 157 -11.39 -2.93 -9.85
CA THR A 157 -10.25 -2.16 -10.36
C THR A 157 -9.68 -1.27 -9.26
N PRO A 158 -8.38 -0.92 -9.30
CA PRO A 158 -7.78 0.04 -8.38
C PRO A 158 -8.57 1.34 -8.29
N MET A 159 -8.71 1.90 -7.08
CA MET A 159 -9.43 3.16 -6.85
C MET A 159 -10.91 3.13 -7.24
N SER A 160 -11.54 1.95 -7.30
CA SER A 160 -12.97 1.84 -7.55
C SER A 160 -13.78 2.17 -6.30
N TRP A 161 -15.03 2.56 -6.50
CA TRP A 161 -15.99 2.71 -5.43
C TRP A 161 -16.61 1.35 -5.09
N ILE A 162 -16.66 1.05 -3.80
CA ILE A 162 -17.24 -0.17 -3.24
C ILE A 162 -18.37 0.25 -2.31
N GLN A 163 -19.48 -0.50 -2.38
CA GLN A 163 -20.62 -0.35 -1.51
C GLN A 163 -20.86 -1.63 -0.72
N ILE A 164 -21.18 -1.44 0.55
CA ILE A 164 -21.63 -2.52 1.44
C ILE A 164 -23.06 -2.18 1.88
N PRO A 165 -24.05 -3.02 1.57
CA PRO A 165 -25.43 -2.77 1.99
C PRO A 165 -25.55 -2.68 3.52
N ALA A 166 -26.54 -1.93 3.98
CA ALA A 166 -26.90 -1.91 5.40
C ALA A 166 -27.18 -3.33 5.90
N LYS A 167 -26.86 -3.61 7.17
CA LYS A 167 -27.04 -4.93 7.82
C LYS A 167 -26.25 -6.09 7.21
N ARG A 168 -25.36 -5.83 6.24
CA ARG A 168 -24.50 -6.85 5.62
C ARG A 168 -23.04 -6.77 6.06
N TYR A 169 -22.75 -6.00 7.11
CA TYR A 169 -21.44 -5.89 7.72
C TYR A 169 -21.56 -5.88 9.24
N THR A 170 -20.48 -6.26 9.91
CA THR A 170 -20.36 -6.12 11.37
C THR A 170 -19.32 -5.06 11.68
N ARG A 171 -19.69 -4.05 12.47
CA ARG A 171 -18.73 -3.04 12.95
C ARG A 171 -17.84 -3.64 14.03
N ILE A 172 -16.55 -3.39 13.93
CA ILE A 172 -15.56 -3.76 14.94
C ILE A 172 -15.44 -2.60 15.94
N ALA A 173 -15.59 -2.91 17.22
CA ALA A 173 -15.42 -1.94 18.30
C ALA A 173 -13.95 -1.49 18.38
N SER A 174 -13.70 -0.24 18.76
CA SER A 174 -12.37 0.39 18.71
C SER A 174 -11.32 -0.34 19.55
N GLU A 175 -11.73 -1.01 20.63
CA GLU A 175 -10.87 -1.80 21.53
C GLU A 175 -10.38 -3.10 20.88
N ARG A 176 -11.15 -3.63 19.92
CA ARG A 176 -10.84 -4.84 19.16
C ARG A 176 -10.29 -4.55 17.75
N ALA A 177 -10.36 -3.29 17.32
CA ALA A 177 -9.93 -2.87 16.00
C ALA A 177 -8.41 -3.07 15.83
N VAL A 178 -8.01 -3.75 14.77
CA VAL A 178 -6.59 -3.95 14.43
C VAL A 178 -5.98 -2.74 13.71
N SER A 179 -6.83 -1.82 13.24
CA SER A 179 -6.42 -0.63 12.50
C SER A 179 -6.63 0.68 13.26
N PHE A 180 -5.93 1.73 12.82
CA PHE A 180 -6.14 3.13 13.21
C PHE A 180 -7.24 3.82 12.38
N CYS A 181 -7.93 3.12 11.48
CA CYS A 181 -9.05 3.68 10.72
C CYS A 181 -10.18 4.11 11.64
N GLN A 182 -10.95 5.11 11.24
CA GLN A 182 -12.15 5.52 12.00
C GLN A 182 -13.21 4.41 11.99
N LEU A 183 -13.36 3.72 10.86
CA LEU A 183 -14.25 2.58 10.70
C LEU A 183 -13.44 1.31 10.47
N GLU A 184 -13.77 0.26 11.20
CA GLU A 184 -13.34 -1.10 10.91
C GLU A 184 -14.57 -1.99 10.87
N VAL A 185 -14.73 -2.74 9.78
CA VAL A 185 -15.88 -3.64 9.59
C VAL A 185 -15.43 -4.98 9.04
N THR A 186 -16.15 -6.04 9.38
CA THR A 186 -16.08 -7.32 8.67
C THR A 186 -17.28 -7.46 7.74
N VAL A 187 -17.06 -8.08 6.59
CA VAL A 187 -18.10 -8.30 5.56
C VAL A 187 -17.92 -9.68 4.94
N PRO A 188 -18.99 -10.50 4.83
CA PRO A 188 -18.97 -11.68 3.98
C PRO A 188 -18.75 -11.27 2.53
N PHE A 189 -17.90 -11.99 1.81
CA PHE A 189 -17.51 -11.70 0.43
C PHE A 189 -18.73 -11.48 -0.49
N GLU A 190 -19.76 -12.31 -0.36
CA GLU A 190 -20.98 -12.29 -1.18
C GLU A 190 -21.81 -11.01 -0.98
N SER A 191 -21.53 -10.25 0.08
CA SER A 191 -22.20 -8.99 0.39
C SER A 191 -21.47 -7.75 -0.15
N LEU A 192 -20.30 -7.92 -0.76
CA LEU A 192 -19.53 -6.82 -1.33
C LEU A 192 -20.09 -6.44 -2.71
N LEU A 193 -20.50 -5.19 -2.89
CA LEU A 193 -21.00 -4.70 -4.17
C LEU A 193 -20.02 -3.69 -4.77
N LYS A 194 -19.53 -3.96 -5.98
CA LYS A 194 -18.82 -2.95 -6.77
C LYS A 194 -19.82 -1.91 -7.28
N CYS A 195 -19.57 -0.63 -7.00
CA CYS A 195 -20.42 0.43 -7.55
C CYS A 195 -20.26 0.49 -9.08
N LYS A 196 -21.39 0.64 -9.80
CA LYS A 196 -21.34 0.90 -11.25
C LYS A 196 -20.67 2.26 -11.49
N PRO A 197 -19.88 2.44 -12.57
CA PRO A 197 -19.14 3.68 -12.84
C PRO A 197 -19.94 4.98 -13.04
N VAL A 198 -21.27 4.99 -12.84
CA VAL A 198 -22.17 6.06 -13.34
C VAL A 198 -23.02 6.76 -12.25
N GLU A 199 -22.83 6.50 -10.95
CA GLU A 199 -23.67 7.14 -9.90
C GLU A 199 -22.97 8.21 -9.02
N ASN A 200 -21.75 8.65 -9.37
CA ASN A 200 -21.07 9.70 -8.60
C ASN A 200 -20.63 10.88 -9.49
N SER A 201 -21.23 12.05 -9.26
CA SER A 201 -20.76 13.34 -9.78
C SER A 201 -19.37 13.75 -9.24
N GLU A 202 -18.90 13.10 -8.16
CA GLU A 202 -17.55 13.25 -7.60
C GLU A 202 -16.62 12.16 -8.13
N LYS A 203 -15.54 12.56 -8.81
CA LYS A 203 -14.60 11.63 -9.47
C LYS A 203 -13.74 10.80 -8.50
N SER A 204 -13.46 11.33 -7.30
CA SER A 204 -12.60 10.71 -6.27
C SER A 204 -13.02 11.12 -4.85
N ALA A 205 -12.71 10.28 -3.86
CA ALA A 205 -12.84 10.61 -2.45
C ALA A 205 -11.85 11.72 -2.04
N PRO A 206 -12.15 12.49 -0.97
CA PRO A 206 -11.30 13.58 -0.50
C PRO A 206 -10.09 13.04 0.27
N PHE A 207 -9.12 12.49 -0.47
CA PHE A 207 -7.88 11.92 0.09
C PHE A 207 -7.04 12.98 0.79
N ARG A 208 -6.44 12.62 1.93
CA ARG A 208 -5.43 13.43 2.59
C ARG A 208 -4.06 13.15 2.01
N ILE A 209 -3.39 14.19 1.56
CA ILE A 209 -2.02 14.16 1.06
C ILE A 209 -1.14 14.79 2.14
N LEU A 210 -0.21 14.02 2.70
CA LEU A 210 0.85 14.54 3.56
C LEU A 210 2.14 14.59 2.75
N SER A 211 2.68 15.80 2.55
CA SER A 211 4.06 15.99 2.13
C SER A 211 4.93 16.23 3.35
N PHE A 212 6.14 15.68 3.38
CA PHE A 212 7.11 15.94 4.43
C PHE A 212 8.54 15.92 3.90
N ASP A 213 9.44 16.52 4.67
CA ASP A 213 10.87 16.68 4.40
C ASP A 213 11.63 16.78 5.73
N LEU A 214 12.92 16.38 5.73
CA LEU A 214 13.78 16.35 6.91
C LEU A 214 15.03 17.20 6.76
N GLU A 215 15.39 17.86 7.86
CA GLU A 215 16.74 18.39 8.03
C GLU A 215 17.49 17.57 9.06
N CYS A 216 18.72 17.21 8.73
CA CYS A 216 19.60 16.40 9.59
C CYS A 216 20.90 17.14 9.85
N ASN A 217 21.43 17.00 11.06
CA ASN A 217 22.74 17.58 11.37
C ASN A 217 23.83 16.96 10.50
N VAL A 218 24.83 17.75 10.10
CA VAL A 218 25.91 17.30 9.19
C VAL A 218 27.26 17.30 9.92
N ARG A 219 28.08 16.28 9.68
CA ARG A 219 29.44 16.24 10.24
C ARG A 219 30.31 17.36 9.62
N PRO A 220 31.25 17.95 10.38
CA PRO A 220 32.13 19.01 9.87
C PRO A 220 33.02 18.59 8.69
N ASP A 221 33.25 17.29 8.50
CA ASP A 221 34.02 16.73 7.38
C ASP A 221 33.23 16.65 6.05
N GLY A 222 31.96 17.07 6.07
CA GLY A 222 31.10 17.14 4.90
C GLY A 222 30.63 15.79 4.37
N GLN A 223 30.86 14.69 5.12
CA GLN A 223 30.32 13.38 4.75
C GLN A 223 28.79 13.35 4.85
N PHE A 224 28.17 12.59 3.95
CA PHE A 224 26.72 12.46 3.87
C PHE A 224 26.13 11.93 5.18
N SER A 225 24.93 12.41 5.53
CA SER A 225 24.31 12.11 6.83
C SER A 225 24.11 10.61 7.06
N ASN A 226 24.66 10.09 8.16
CA ASN A 226 24.47 8.75 8.69
C ASN A 226 23.55 8.81 9.91
N ALA A 227 22.39 8.16 9.81
CA ALA A 227 21.36 8.10 10.84
C ALA A 227 21.85 7.50 12.19
N GLN A 228 23.01 6.86 12.23
CA GLN A 228 23.58 6.32 13.46
C GLN A 228 23.94 7.42 14.47
N ASP A 229 24.59 8.50 14.02
CA ASP A 229 25.17 9.51 14.90
C ASP A 229 24.69 10.93 14.61
N GLN A 230 24.01 11.15 13.48
CA GLN A 230 23.51 12.46 13.08
C GLN A 230 22.02 12.55 13.40
N GLU A 231 21.67 13.59 14.16
CA GLU A 231 20.32 13.85 14.63
C GLU A 231 19.45 14.38 13.48
N VAL A 232 18.20 13.97 13.46
CA VAL A 232 17.14 14.71 12.78
C VAL A 232 16.90 15.97 13.59
N VAL A 233 17.04 17.14 12.96
CA VAL A 233 16.91 18.44 13.62
C VAL A 233 15.58 19.10 13.31
N GLN A 234 15.00 18.86 12.14
CA GLN A 234 13.67 19.36 11.78
C GLN A 234 12.88 18.38 10.92
N ILE A 235 11.55 18.40 11.07
CA ILE A 235 10.62 17.65 10.22
C ILE A 235 9.49 18.58 9.77
N GLY A 236 9.53 19.00 8.52
CA GLY A 236 8.51 19.84 7.90
C GLY A 236 7.35 18.98 7.40
N ASN A 237 6.12 19.48 7.53
CA ASN A 237 4.93 18.76 7.10
C ASN A 237 3.86 19.72 6.56
N MET A 238 3.22 19.33 5.47
CA MET A 238 2.05 20.00 4.95
C MET A 238 0.98 19.00 4.54
N VAL A 239 -0.25 19.26 4.95
CA VAL A 239 -1.40 18.38 4.64
C VAL A 239 -2.39 19.12 3.76
N SER A 240 -2.71 18.51 2.64
CA SER A 240 -3.70 18.99 1.67
C SER A 240 -4.79 17.94 1.43
N THR A 241 -5.91 18.38 0.87
CA THR A 241 -6.96 17.48 0.38
C THR A 241 -6.86 17.35 -1.13
N TYR A 242 -6.83 16.12 -1.63
CA TYR A 242 -6.81 15.83 -3.06
C TYR A 242 -8.04 16.45 -3.76
N GLY A 243 -7.81 17.09 -4.90
CA GLY A 243 -8.84 17.80 -5.65
C GLY A 243 -9.20 19.19 -5.11
N SER A 244 -8.62 19.62 -3.98
CA SER A 244 -8.79 21.00 -3.50
C SER A 244 -7.89 21.98 -4.25
N GLU A 245 -8.44 23.17 -4.52
CA GLU A 245 -7.67 24.33 -4.99
C GLU A 245 -7.12 25.17 -3.84
N GLU A 246 -7.53 24.89 -2.61
CA GLU A 246 -7.06 25.59 -1.42
C GLU A 246 -5.62 25.22 -1.07
N GLU A 247 -4.96 26.14 -0.38
CA GLU A 247 -3.66 25.91 0.25
C GLU A 247 -3.70 24.75 1.28
N PRO A 248 -2.55 24.13 1.62
CA PRO A 248 -2.50 23.09 2.64
C PRO A 248 -3.16 23.58 3.94
N PHE A 249 -4.17 22.85 4.43
CA PHE A 249 -4.93 23.22 5.62
C PHE A 249 -4.14 22.99 6.92
N SER A 250 -3.02 22.28 6.85
CA SER A 250 -2.09 22.08 7.95
C SER A 250 -0.67 22.34 7.46
N ARG A 251 0.06 23.20 8.18
CA ARG A 251 1.48 23.51 7.95
C ARG A 251 2.17 23.44 9.30
N THR A 252 3.03 22.45 9.49
CA THR A 252 3.64 22.17 10.80
C THR A 252 5.12 21.86 10.65
N ILE A 253 5.93 22.36 11.58
CA ILE A 253 7.36 22.06 11.67
C ILE A 253 7.65 21.52 13.08
N PHE A 254 8.31 20.37 13.15
CA PHE A 254 8.86 19.81 14.38
C PHE A 254 10.34 20.19 14.43
N THR A 255 10.82 20.75 15.53
CA THR A 255 12.22 21.21 15.66
C THR A 255 12.89 20.67 16.91
N LEU A 256 14.16 20.27 16.78
CA LEU A 256 15.06 20.06 17.91
C LEU A 256 15.59 21.43 18.36
N GLY A 257 15.40 21.76 19.63
CA GLY A 257 15.59 23.10 20.19
C GLY A 257 14.46 24.07 19.85
N SER A 258 14.48 25.22 20.53
CA SER A 258 13.48 26.30 20.37
C SER A 258 13.51 26.94 18.99
N CYS A 259 12.36 27.25 18.40
CA CYS A 259 12.29 27.89 17.09
C CYS A 259 11.35 29.10 17.14
N SER A 260 11.79 30.23 16.60
CA SER A 260 10.97 31.44 16.54
C SER A 260 9.73 31.22 15.67
N ALA A 261 8.64 31.92 15.98
CA ALA A 261 7.36 31.71 15.31
C ALA A 261 7.43 31.95 13.78
N ILE A 262 6.70 31.13 13.02
CA ILE A 262 6.59 31.22 11.56
C ILE A 262 5.15 31.55 11.21
N SER A 263 4.94 32.66 10.51
CA SER A 263 3.59 33.09 10.11
C SER A 263 2.91 32.02 9.26
N GLY A 264 1.69 31.63 9.65
CA GLY A 264 0.90 30.63 8.94
C GLY A 264 1.33 29.17 9.15
N SER A 265 2.26 28.89 10.06
CA SER A 265 2.73 27.53 10.39
C SER A 265 2.75 27.29 11.89
N GLN A 266 2.43 26.07 12.33
CA GLN A 266 2.56 25.66 13.73
C GLN A 266 3.98 25.12 13.97
N VAL A 267 4.64 25.64 15.01
CA VAL A 267 5.99 25.24 15.40
C VAL A 267 5.90 24.38 16.66
N PHE A 268 6.40 23.16 16.59
CA PHE A 268 6.51 22.24 17.72
C PHE A 268 7.99 22.04 18.05
N SER A 269 8.46 22.63 19.15
CA SER A 269 9.86 22.56 19.57
C SER A 269 10.08 21.55 20.69
N PHE A 270 11.17 20.79 20.61
CA PHE A 270 11.52 19.72 21.55
C PHE A 270 12.99 19.82 21.93
N GLU A 271 13.32 19.62 23.20
CA GLU A 271 14.72 19.57 23.66
C GLU A 271 15.38 18.20 23.47
N ASP A 272 14.60 17.17 23.11
CA ASP A 272 15.05 15.79 22.96
C ASP A 272 14.53 15.22 21.64
N GLU A 273 15.43 14.67 20.83
CA GLU A 273 15.13 14.12 19.52
C GLU A 273 14.15 12.94 19.60
N SER A 274 14.29 12.08 20.62
CA SER A 274 13.40 10.93 20.79
C SER A 274 11.95 11.38 21.01
N LYS A 275 11.73 12.42 21.81
CA LYS A 275 10.42 13.05 21.99
C LYS A 275 9.92 13.69 20.70
N MET A 276 10.77 14.35 19.93
CA MET A 276 10.40 14.93 18.64
C MET A 276 9.92 13.86 17.66
N LEU A 277 10.67 12.77 17.49
CA LEU A 277 10.32 11.66 16.60
C LEU A 277 9.02 10.98 17.02
N MET A 278 8.82 10.74 18.31
CA MET A 278 7.58 10.14 18.81
C MET A 278 6.37 11.08 18.71
N ALA A 279 6.58 12.39 18.86
CA ALA A 279 5.55 13.39 18.61
C ALA A 279 5.18 13.47 17.11
N TRP A 280 6.17 13.39 16.22
CA TRP A 280 5.93 13.31 14.78
C TRP A 280 5.17 12.03 14.39
N LYS A 281 5.55 10.87 14.94
CA LYS A 281 4.77 9.62 14.76
C LYS A 281 3.31 9.84 15.17
N LYS A 282 3.07 10.42 16.35
CA LYS A 282 1.70 10.69 16.83
C LYS A 282 0.93 11.58 15.86
N PHE A 283 1.54 12.68 15.41
CA PHE A 283 0.98 13.56 14.38
C PHE A 283 0.64 12.79 13.10
N PHE A 284 1.56 11.97 12.59
CA PHE A 284 1.36 11.17 11.38
C PHE A 284 0.14 10.25 11.49
N ILE A 285 -0.02 9.57 12.63
CA ILE A 285 -1.17 8.70 12.90
C ILE A 285 -2.48 9.50 13.04
N GLU A 286 -2.46 10.65 13.73
CA GLU A 286 -3.65 11.50 13.95
C GLU A 286 -4.12 12.25 12.69
N VAL A 287 -3.19 12.65 11.83
CA VAL A 287 -3.49 13.21 10.51
C VAL A 287 -4.16 12.15 9.63
N ASP A 288 -3.74 10.89 9.77
CA ASP A 288 -4.19 9.74 9.00
C ASP A 288 -4.16 10.00 7.48
N PRO A 289 -2.97 10.26 6.89
CA PRO A 289 -2.83 10.54 5.47
C PRO A 289 -3.19 9.31 4.61
N ASP A 290 -3.85 9.56 3.48
CA ASP A 290 -4.12 8.52 2.47
C ASP A 290 -2.97 8.39 1.49
N ILE A 291 -2.30 9.51 1.19
CA ILE A 291 -1.16 9.62 0.30
C ILE A 291 -0.03 10.27 1.08
N VAL A 292 1.11 9.60 1.15
CA VAL A 292 2.36 10.12 1.71
C VAL A 292 3.26 10.48 0.54
N THR A 293 3.73 11.71 0.50
CA THR A 293 4.53 12.26 -0.59
C THR A 293 5.66 13.15 -0.08
N GLY A 294 6.48 13.62 -1.01
CA GLY A 294 7.69 14.41 -0.77
C GLY A 294 8.63 14.26 -1.96
N TYR A 295 9.89 14.66 -1.78
CA TYR A 295 10.91 14.56 -2.82
C TYR A 295 12.07 13.70 -2.35
N ASN A 296 12.25 12.52 -2.96
CA ASN A 296 13.29 11.55 -2.59
C ASN A 296 13.09 10.91 -1.20
N ILE A 297 11.87 10.97 -0.67
CA ILE A 297 11.50 10.40 0.64
C ILE A 297 11.71 8.90 0.73
N THR A 298 11.66 8.18 -0.40
CA THR A 298 11.83 6.73 -0.44
C THR A 298 13.29 6.29 -0.30
N GLN A 299 14.24 7.13 -0.70
CA GLN A 299 15.67 6.79 -0.68
C GLN A 299 16.42 7.54 0.43
N PHE A 300 15.84 8.60 0.98
CA PHE A 300 16.42 9.36 2.07
C PHE A 300 15.51 9.39 3.31
N ASP A 301 14.42 10.15 3.30
CA ASP A 301 13.72 10.54 4.53
C ASP A 301 13.14 9.37 5.32
N ILE A 302 12.39 8.47 4.66
CA ILE A 302 11.80 7.29 5.30
C ILE A 302 12.89 6.35 5.81
N PRO A 303 13.90 5.95 4.99
CA PRO A 303 15.01 5.14 5.49
C PRO A 303 15.76 5.80 6.66
N TYR A 304 15.98 7.12 6.60
CA TYR A 304 16.70 7.86 7.62
C TYR A 304 15.97 7.83 8.96
N LEU A 305 14.66 8.15 8.97
CA LEU A 305 13.83 8.09 10.18
C LEU A 305 13.80 6.69 10.81
N LEU A 306 13.62 5.65 9.99
CA LEU A 306 13.58 4.27 10.48
C LEU A 306 14.93 3.80 11.05
N ASN A 307 16.03 4.17 10.41
CA ASN A 307 17.37 3.87 10.93
C ASN A 307 17.69 4.68 12.19
N ARG A 308 17.31 5.97 12.23
CA ARG A 308 17.54 6.85 13.40
C ARG A 308 16.75 6.38 14.61
N ALA A 309 15.47 6.04 14.41
CA ALA A 309 14.65 5.45 15.45
C ALA A 309 15.24 4.14 15.99
N ARG A 310 15.83 3.30 15.12
CA ARG A 310 16.55 2.10 15.56
C ARG A 310 17.78 2.44 16.40
N ALA A 311 18.58 3.44 15.99
CA ALA A 311 19.76 3.90 16.73
C ALA A 311 19.39 4.44 18.12
N LEU A 312 18.25 5.15 18.22
CA LEU A 312 17.69 5.67 19.47
C LEU A 312 16.85 4.65 20.26
N MET A 313 16.76 3.41 19.80
CA MET A 313 15.95 2.33 20.42
C MET A 313 14.44 2.65 20.55
N LEU A 314 13.90 3.47 19.65
CA LEU A 314 12.47 3.80 19.59
C LEU A 314 11.68 2.68 18.92
N ARG A 315 11.47 1.58 19.68
CA ARG A 315 10.83 0.34 19.18
C ARG A 315 9.43 0.56 18.61
N ASP A 316 8.72 1.57 19.11
CA ASP A 316 7.37 1.89 18.67
C ASP A 316 7.34 2.86 17.47
N PHE A 317 8.45 3.52 17.11
CA PHE A 317 8.48 4.44 15.98
C PHE A 317 8.01 3.83 14.64
N PRO A 318 8.45 2.61 14.23
CA PRO A 318 8.21 2.10 12.89
C PRO A 318 6.76 1.64 12.65
N PHE A 319 5.80 1.95 13.51
CA PHE A 319 4.38 1.60 13.32
C PHE A 319 3.61 2.82 12.78
N LEU A 320 3.81 3.13 11.49
CA LEU A 320 3.24 4.29 10.77
C LEU A 320 2.11 3.89 9.80
N GLY A 321 1.97 2.59 9.50
CA GLY A 321 0.83 2.06 8.75
C GLY A 321 -0.51 2.23 9.48
N ARG A 322 -1.61 1.90 8.80
CA ARG A 322 -2.95 1.84 9.40
C ARG A 322 -3.16 0.58 10.22
N ILE A 323 -2.40 -0.50 10.01
CA ILE A 323 -2.43 -1.68 10.88
C ILE A 323 -1.53 -1.44 12.08
N LYS A 324 -2.12 -1.48 13.29
CA LYS A 324 -1.46 -1.14 14.56
C LYS A 324 -0.22 -1.99 14.84
N ALA A 325 -0.28 -3.27 14.48
CA ALA A 325 0.74 -4.27 14.78
C ALA A 325 1.72 -4.52 13.61
N SER A 326 1.68 -3.72 12.55
CA SER A 326 2.52 -3.91 11.35
C SER A 326 3.60 -2.84 11.26
N PRO A 327 4.87 -3.16 11.56
CA PRO A 327 5.96 -2.20 11.48
C PRO A 327 6.51 -2.07 10.06
N GLN A 328 6.89 -0.86 9.67
CA GLN A 328 7.75 -0.58 8.52
C GLN A 328 9.15 -1.14 8.79
N ARG A 329 9.56 -2.11 7.98
CA ARG A 329 10.88 -2.75 8.11
C ARG A 329 11.72 -2.47 6.88
N LEU A 330 12.88 -1.88 7.10
CA LEU A 330 13.92 -1.79 6.10
C LEU A 330 14.60 -3.15 5.95
N VAL A 331 14.70 -3.64 4.71
CA VAL A 331 15.53 -4.80 4.37
C VAL A 331 16.99 -4.37 4.27
N LEU A 332 17.26 -3.24 3.62
CA LEU A 332 18.58 -2.65 3.46
C LEU A 332 18.66 -1.30 4.18
N ARG A 333 19.86 -0.92 4.65
CA ARG A 333 20.06 0.39 5.31
C ARG A 333 19.80 1.55 4.36
N GLN A 334 20.21 1.41 3.10
CA GLN A 334 19.97 2.36 2.02
C GLN A 334 19.21 1.63 0.91
N PRO A 335 17.86 1.61 0.98
CA PRO A 335 17.05 0.96 -0.05
C PRO A 335 16.97 1.84 -1.30
N ASN A 336 16.76 1.21 -2.46
CA ASN A 336 16.23 1.92 -3.62
C ASN A 336 14.72 2.20 -3.47
N PHE A 337 14.13 2.90 -4.44
CA PHE A 337 12.69 3.23 -4.44
C PHE A 337 11.75 2.03 -4.25
N LEU A 338 12.05 0.88 -4.87
CA LEU A 338 11.22 -0.33 -4.80
C LEU A 338 11.33 -1.02 -3.44
N GLU A 339 12.51 -0.95 -2.84
CA GLU A 339 12.86 -1.59 -1.55
C GLU A 339 12.40 -0.77 -0.34
N CYS A 340 12.09 0.52 -0.51
CA CYS A 340 11.54 1.33 0.57
C CYS A 340 10.20 0.72 1.05
N PRO A 341 10.05 0.44 2.36
CA PRO A 341 8.79 -0.08 2.89
C PRO A 341 7.69 0.94 2.68
N GLY A 342 6.53 0.46 2.23
CA GLY A 342 5.30 1.25 2.21
C GLY A 342 4.63 1.32 3.57
N TYR A 343 3.47 1.97 3.61
CA TYR A 343 2.63 2.03 4.80
C TYR A 343 1.36 1.23 4.55
N ASP A 344 1.08 0.22 5.37
CA ASP A 344 -0.14 -0.57 5.20
C ASP A 344 -1.37 0.34 5.24
N GLY A 345 -2.17 0.32 4.18
CA GLY A 345 -3.38 1.13 4.03
C GLY A 345 -3.14 2.59 3.61
N ARG A 346 -1.92 2.98 3.21
CA ARG A 346 -1.62 4.33 2.68
C ARG A 346 -0.79 4.22 1.40
N LEU A 347 -1.03 5.13 0.46
CA LEU A 347 -0.27 5.21 -0.78
C LEU A 347 1.04 5.97 -0.56
N LEU A 348 2.11 5.50 -1.19
CA LEU A 348 3.43 6.14 -1.15
C LEU A 348 3.80 6.64 -2.54
N LEU A 349 3.79 7.97 -2.73
CA LEU A 349 4.10 8.64 -3.99
C LEU A 349 5.33 9.53 -3.82
N ASP A 350 6.45 9.15 -4.39
CA ASP A 350 7.67 9.96 -4.37
C ASP A 350 7.78 10.79 -5.66
N VAL A 351 7.70 12.11 -5.54
CA VAL A 351 7.71 13.03 -6.70
C VAL A 351 9.04 12.95 -7.46
N TYR A 352 10.14 12.69 -6.75
CA TYR A 352 11.45 12.50 -7.40
C TYR A 352 11.42 11.31 -8.35
N HIS A 353 10.91 10.16 -7.88
CA HIS A 353 10.80 8.96 -8.70
C HIS A 353 9.83 9.16 -9.87
N HIS A 354 8.69 9.80 -9.62
CA HIS A 354 7.72 10.11 -10.68
C HIS A 354 8.35 10.90 -11.83
N ILE A 355 9.08 11.97 -11.51
CA ILE A 355 9.74 12.82 -12.50
C ILE A 355 10.83 12.06 -13.24
N ARG A 356 11.65 11.27 -12.52
CA ARG A 356 12.68 10.42 -13.11
C ARG A 356 12.12 9.44 -14.15
N GLU A 357 10.96 8.86 -13.90
CA GLU A 357 10.32 7.88 -14.79
C GLU A 357 9.58 8.55 -15.96
N ASN A 358 8.86 9.64 -15.71
CA ASN A 358 7.96 10.26 -16.70
C ASN A 358 8.59 11.42 -17.47
N HIS A 359 9.75 11.93 -17.02
CA HIS A 359 10.49 13.03 -17.65
C HIS A 359 12.00 12.72 -17.74
N PRO A 360 12.42 11.61 -18.37
CA PRO A 360 13.82 11.15 -18.39
C PRO A 360 14.79 12.08 -19.14
N GLY A 361 14.27 13.00 -19.96
CA GLY A 361 15.05 13.89 -20.82
C GLY A 361 15.48 15.21 -20.18
N LEU A 362 15.39 15.39 -18.86
CA LEU A 362 15.94 16.59 -18.22
C LEU A 362 17.47 16.58 -18.31
N GLU A 363 18.02 17.55 -19.04
CA GLU A 363 19.45 17.68 -19.35
C GLU A 363 20.22 18.47 -18.28
N GLY A 364 21.49 18.11 -18.07
CA GLY A 364 22.41 18.80 -17.17
C GLY A 364 22.65 18.07 -15.84
N GLN A 365 23.82 18.32 -15.24
CA GLN A 365 24.17 17.75 -13.94
C GLN A 365 23.24 18.33 -12.87
N GLY A 366 22.58 17.46 -12.09
CA GLY A 366 21.65 17.89 -11.05
C GLY A 366 20.29 18.37 -11.56
N ALA A 367 19.93 18.10 -12.82
CA ALA A 367 18.63 18.47 -13.40
C ALA A 367 17.41 17.93 -12.63
N TYR A 368 17.60 16.86 -11.85
CA TYR A 368 16.58 16.24 -10.99
C TYR A 368 16.69 16.67 -9.52
N LYS A 369 17.50 17.68 -9.18
CA LYS A 369 17.44 18.30 -7.84
C LYS A 369 16.13 19.07 -7.70
N LEU A 370 15.58 19.14 -6.48
CA LEU A 370 14.31 19.82 -6.22
C LEU A 370 14.30 21.26 -6.72
N SER A 371 15.39 22.01 -6.53
CA SER A 371 15.53 23.39 -7.02
C SER A 371 15.43 23.48 -8.55
N ALA A 372 16.16 22.62 -9.29
CA ALA A 372 16.15 22.57 -10.75
C ALA A 372 14.77 22.20 -11.32
N VAL A 373 14.12 21.17 -10.79
CA VAL A 373 12.78 20.76 -11.28
C VAL A 373 11.70 21.78 -10.91
N SER A 374 11.84 22.45 -9.76
CA SER A 374 10.93 23.52 -9.36
C SER A 374 11.06 24.74 -10.27
N GLU A 375 12.29 25.14 -10.61
CA GLU A 375 12.51 26.20 -11.59
C GLU A 375 11.98 25.79 -12.96
N HIS A 376 12.24 24.56 -13.40
CA HIS A 376 11.79 24.07 -14.70
C HIS A 376 10.26 24.05 -14.84
N PHE A 377 9.56 23.38 -13.92
CA PHE A 377 8.11 23.13 -14.01
C PHE A 377 7.23 24.19 -13.36
N LEU A 378 7.68 24.81 -12.25
CA LEU A 378 6.90 25.77 -11.47
C LEU A 378 7.32 27.22 -11.70
N LYS A 379 8.46 27.46 -12.37
CA LYS A 379 9.08 28.79 -12.50
C LYS A 379 9.33 29.45 -11.14
N ASP A 380 9.59 28.62 -10.13
CA ASP A 380 9.82 29.03 -8.75
C ASP A 380 11.24 28.62 -8.36
N ARG A 381 12.01 29.58 -7.86
CA ARG A 381 13.37 29.34 -7.38
C ARG A 381 13.34 29.07 -5.89
N LYS A 382 14.03 28.02 -5.50
CA LYS A 382 14.33 27.71 -4.10
C LYS A 382 15.64 28.42 -3.73
N GLU A 383 15.67 29.09 -2.60
CA GLU A 383 16.95 29.52 -1.99
C GLU A 383 17.62 28.30 -1.39
N ASP A 384 18.79 27.92 -1.91
CA ASP A 384 19.51 26.73 -1.43
C ASP A 384 20.38 27.08 -0.22
N ILE A 385 20.04 26.52 0.95
CA ILE A 385 20.95 26.43 2.09
C ILE A 385 21.93 25.31 1.81
N HIS A 386 23.23 25.61 1.80
CA HIS A 386 24.25 24.59 1.65
C HIS A 386 24.31 23.73 2.93
N TYR A 387 24.41 22.41 2.78
CA TYR A 387 24.32 21.47 3.90
C TYR A 387 25.34 21.74 5.03
N THR A 388 26.48 22.35 4.72
CA THR A 388 27.52 22.75 5.70
C THR A 388 27.06 23.86 6.64
N GLU A 389 26.03 24.62 6.28
CA GLU A 389 25.46 25.68 7.11
C GLU A 389 24.45 25.12 8.14
N ILE A 390 23.92 23.91 7.93
CA ILE A 390 22.90 23.32 8.81
C ILE A 390 23.37 23.26 10.28
N PRO A 391 24.59 22.77 10.61
CA PRO A 391 25.05 22.71 12.00
C PRO A 391 25.11 24.10 12.67
N ARG A 392 25.51 25.12 11.90
CA ARG A 392 25.58 26.50 12.36
C ARG A 392 24.18 27.06 12.62
N LEU A 393 23.28 26.94 11.63
CA LEU A 393 21.90 27.41 11.76
C LEU A 393 21.16 26.72 12.90
N GLN A 394 21.43 25.43 13.12
CA GLN A 394 20.84 24.65 14.19
C GLN A 394 21.32 25.09 15.58
N SER A 395 22.60 25.40 15.74
CA SER A 395 23.21 25.64 17.06
C SER A 395 23.11 27.09 17.57
N GLU A 396 23.02 28.08 16.69
CA GLU A 396 23.14 29.50 17.07
C GLU A 396 21.96 30.04 17.89
N SER A 397 20.74 30.06 17.35
CA SER A 397 19.60 30.72 17.98
C SER A 397 18.24 30.18 17.51
N ALA A 398 17.17 30.62 18.16
CA ALA A 398 15.80 30.30 17.73
C ALA A 398 15.47 30.92 16.35
N ASP A 399 16.08 32.05 15.99
CA ASP A 399 15.85 32.72 14.71
C ASP A 399 16.59 32.04 13.56
N THR A 400 17.78 31.48 13.81
CA THR A 400 18.53 30.70 12.80
C THR A 400 17.89 29.34 12.58
N ARG A 401 17.36 28.70 13.63
CA ARG A 401 16.51 27.51 13.49
C ARG A 401 15.21 27.82 12.75
N ARG A 402 14.63 29.01 12.96
CA ARG A 402 13.50 29.49 12.16
C ARG A 402 13.85 29.65 10.68
N GLN A 403 15.04 30.17 10.36
CA GLN A 403 15.51 30.26 8.97
C GLN A 403 15.58 28.88 8.31
N LEU A 404 16.16 27.89 9.00
CA LEU A 404 16.20 26.50 8.53
C LEU A 404 14.78 25.92 8.40
N ALA A 405 13.86 26.25 9.31
CA ALA A 405 12.49 25.77 9.28
C ALA A 405 11.68 26.35 8.11
N VAL A 406 11.90 27.61 7.74
CA VAL A 406 11.30 28.21 6.55
C VAL A 406 11.81 27.53 5.28
N TYR A 407 13.10 27.19 5.23
CA TYR A 407 13.69 26.41 4.15
C TYR A 407 13.07 25.02 4.03
N CYS A 408 13.03 24.24 5.12
CA CYS A 408 12.42 22.92 5.14
C CYS A 408 10.93 22.98 4.74
N LEU A 409 10.15 23.95 5.24
CA LEU A 409 8.75 24.11 4.84
C LEU A 409 8.57 24.42 3.34
N LYS A 410 9.52 25.13 2.70
CA LYS A 410 9.52 25.32 1.24
C LYS A 410 9.76 23.99 0.53
N ASP A 411 10.67 23.16 1.03
CA ASP A 411 10.96 21.82 0.51
C ASP A 411 9.82 20.83 0.67
N VAL A 412 8.98 21.01 1.68
CA VAL A 412 7.72 20.27 1.82
C VAL A 412 6.66 20.72 0.81
N TYR A 413 6.60 22.03 0.54
CA TYR A 413 5.55 22.63 -0.29
C TYR A 413 5.77 22.42 -1.80
N LEU A 414 7.02 22.46 -2.26
CA LEU A 414 7.37 22.29 -3.67
C LEU A 414 6.90 20.92 -4.24
N PRO A 415 7.07 19.78 -3.54
CA PRO A 415 6.55 18.49 -3.99
C PRO A 415 5.03 18.46 -4.12
N LEU A 416 4.27 19.10 -3.22
CA LEU A 416 2.81 19.22 -3.37
C LEU A 416 2.44 19.96 -4.66
N ARG A 417 3.15 21.06 -4.95
CA ARG A 417 2.92 21.84 -6.17
C ARG A 417 3.32 21.09 -7.43
N LEU A 418 4.46 20.39 -7.41
CA LEU A 418 4.92 19.54 -8.51
C LEU A 418 3.93 18.38 -8.76
N MET A 419 3.52 17.68 -7.70
CA MET A 419 2.54 16.60 -7.74
C MET A 419 1.25 17.04 -8.44
N LYS A 420 0.72 18.21 -8.06
CA LYS A 420 -0.47 18.81 -8.68
C LYS A 420 -0.23 19.26 -10.12
N LYS A 421 0.87 19.98 -10.39
CA LYS A 421 1.20 20.54 -11.72
C LYS A 421 1.40 19.44 -12.77
N LEU A 422 2.06 18.35 -12.39
CA LEU A 422 2.41 17.23 -13.27
C LEU A 422 1.33 16.13 -13.30
N LYS A 423 0.32 16.23 -12.41
CA LYS A 423 -0.73 15.24 -12.21
C LYS A 423 -0.15 13.86 -11.87
N CYS A 424 0.83 13.84 -10.96
CA CYS A 424 1.60 12.63 -10.66
C CYS A 424 0.68 11.50 -10.19
N PHE A 425 -0.23 11.82 -9.26
CA PHE A 425 -1.16 10.85 -8.70
C PHE A 425 -2.11 10.28 -9.75
N GLU A 426 -2.70 11.13 -10.60
CA GLU A 426 -3.61 10.69 -11.65
C GLU A 426 -2.92 9.76 -12.64
N ARG A 427 -1.68 10.08 -13.04
CA ARG A 427 -0.90 9.26 -13.97
C ARG A 427 -0.65 7.86 -13.40
N GLU A 428 -0.15 7.78 -12.18
CA GLU A 428 0.18 6.48 -11.56
C GLU A 428 -1.07 5.68 -11.18
N VAL A 429 -2.16 6.34 -10.78
CA VAL A 429 -3.46 5.68 -10.57
C VAL A 429 -4.01 5.13 -11.88
N ASN A 430 -3.91 5.88 -12.98
CA ASN A 430 -4.37 5.39 -14.29
C ASN A 430 -3.53 4.19 -14.75
N GLU A 431 -2.21 4.22 -14.55
CA GLU A 431 -1.35 3.08 -14.83
C GLU A 431 -1.73 1.84 -14.01
N ALA A 432 -2.02 2.01 -12.72
CA ALA A 432 -2.53 0.94 -11.86
C ALA A 432 -3.88 0.38 -12.37
N LYS A 433 -4.80 1.27 -12.75
CA LYS A 433 -6.09 0.90 -13.33
C LYS A 433 -5.94 0.11 -14.62
N ASP A 434 -5.12 0.58 -15.56
CA ASP A 434 -4.87 -0.08 -16.85
C ASP A 434 -4.21 -1.46 -16.66
N ALA A 435 -3.32 -1.57 -15.66
CA ALA A 435 -2.70 -2.82 -15.27
C ALA A 435 -3.65 -3.77 -14.51
N HIS A 436 -4.75 -3.26 -13.94
CA HIS A 436 -5.60 -3.97 -12.97
C HIS A 436 -4.81 -4.50 -11.75
N VAL A 437 -3.80 -3.76 -11.31
CA VAL A 437 -2.95 -4.11 -10.16
C VAL A 437 -3.03 -2.98 -9.14
N PRO A 438 -3.19 -3.24 -7.82
CA PRO A 438 -3.16 -2.20 -6.79
C PRO A 438 -1.94 -1.29 -6.91
N TYR A 439 -2.13 0.01 -6.65
CA TYR A 439 -1.07 1.02 -6.73
C TYR A 439 0.20 0.61 -5.97
N ASN A 440 0.07 0.26 -4.68
CA ASN A 440 1.22 -0.12 -3.85
C ASN A 440 1.88 -1.42 -4.31
N ALA A 441 1.11 -2.38 -4.84
CA ALA A 441 1.65 -3.63 -5.37
C ALA A 441 2.43 -3.39 -6.67
N LEU A 442 1.93 -2.48 -7.52
CA LEU A 442 2.59 -2.08 -8.76
C LEU A 442 3.95 -1.42 -8.51
N ARG A 443 4.03 -0.61 -7.45
CA ARG A 443 5.27 0.01 -7.00
C ARG A 443 6.34 -1.02 -6.69
N VAL A 444 5.98 -2.12 -6.03
CA VAL A 444 6.96 -3.12 -5.54
C VAL A 444 7.29 -4.17 -6.60
N SER A 445 6.33 -4.56 -7.43
CA SER A 445 6.53 -5.63 -8.41
C SER A 445 5.88 -5.34 -9.76
N ARG A 446 6.72 -5.01 -10.75
CA ARG A 446 6.29 -4.81 -12.14
C ARG A 446 5.83 -6.11 -12.80
N SER A 447 6.26 -7.28 -12.32
CA SER A 447 5.84 -8.57 -12.89
C SER A 447 4.36 -8.86 -12.68
N LEU A 448 3.73 -8.26 -11.66
CA LEU A 448 2.28 -8.35 -11.45
C LEU A 448 1.47 -7.83 -12.64
N LYS A 449 1.99 -6.84 -13.39
CA LYS A 449 1.36 -6.37 -14.65
C LYS A 449 1.26 -7.49 -15.68
N VAL A 450 2.30 -8.31 -15.77
CA VAL A 450 2.37 -9.43 -16.71
C VAL A 450 1.39 -10.51 -16.28
N ILE A 451 1.34 -10.84 -14.99
CA ILE A 451 0.39 -11.82 -14.44
C ILE A 451 -1.05 -11.37 -14.69
N ALA A 452 -1.40 -10.14 -14.29
CA ALA A 452 -2.75 -9.59 -14.46
C ALA A 452 -3.17 -9.57 -15.94
N ARG A 453 -2.28 -9.11 -16.84
CA ARG A 453 -2.55 -9.11 -18.29
C ARG A 453 -2.82 -10.51 -18.82
N ARG A 454 -1.93 -11.47 -18.53
CA ARG A 454 -2.09 -12.86 -19.00
C ARG A 454 -3.37 -13.50 -18.47
N TYR A 455 -3.73 -13.22 -17.23
CA TYR A 455 -4.98 -13.72 -16.65
C TYR A 455 -6.20 -13.16 -17.37
N ARG A 456 -6.26 -11.83 -17.59
CA ARG A 456 -7.37 -11.22 -18.34
C ARG A 456 -7.44 -11.72 -19.78
N ASP A 457 -6.30 -11.86 -20.46
CA ASP A 457 -6.24 -12.42 -21.82
C ASP A 457 -6.78 -13.86 -21.86
N ALA A 458 -6.61 -14.63 -20.77
CA ALA A 458 -7.19 -15.96 -20.63
C ALA A 458 -8.70 -15.90 -20.40
N MET A 459 -9.18 -15.03 -19.50
CA MET A 459 -10.61 -14.80 -19.27
C MET A 459 -11.34 -14.37 -20.56
N ASP A 460 -10.78 -13.42 -21.32
CA ASP A 460 -11.37 -12.92 -22.57
C ASP A 460 -11.47 -14.01 -23.65
N ARG A 461 -10.67 -15.09 -23.51
CA ARG A 461 -10.67 -16.26 -24.39
C ARG A 461 -11.46 -17.43 -23.80
N GLU A 462 -12.11 -17.25 -22.66
CA GLU A 462 -12.82 -18.30 -21.92
C GLU A 462 -11.89 -19.51 -21.64
N CYS A 463 -10.66 -19.22 -21.24
CA CYS A 463 -9.62 -20.21 -20.95
C CYS A 463 -9.02 -19.99 -19.55
N ILE A 464 -8.47 -21.05 -18.96
CA ILE A 464 -7.67 -20.96 -17.74
C ILE A 464 -6.23 -20.52 -18.04
N LEU A 465 -5.60 -19.80 -17.12
CA LEU A 465 -4.22 -19.34 -17.27
C LEU A 465 -3.21 -20.48 -17.03
N VAL A 466 -2.42 -20.80 -18.05
CA VAL A 466 -1.25 -21.69 -17.90
C VAL A 466 -0.15 -20.98 -17.12
N ASP A 467 0.31 -21.58 -16.02
CA ASP A 467 1.41 -21.04 -15.23
C ASP A 467 2.68 -20.91 -16.10
N ALA A 468 3.44 -19.81 -15.92
CA ALA A 468 4.75 -19.71 -16.58
C ALA A 468 5.71 -20.73 -15.93
N GLN A 469 6.45 -21.46 -16.76
CA GLN A 469 7.51 -22.37 -16.31
C GLN A 469 8.73 -21.62 -15.80
#